data_AF-A0A6P0M898-F1
#
_entry.id   AF-A0A6P0M898-F1
#
_cell.length_a   1.000
_cell.length_b   1.000
_cell.length_c   1.000
_cell.angle_alpha   90.00
_cell.angle_beta   90.00
_cell.angle_gamma   90.00
#
_symmetry.space_group_name_H-M   'P 1'
#
loop_
_entity.id
_entity.type
_entity.pdbx_description
1 polymer ?
#
loop_
_entity_poly.entity_id
_entity_poly.type
_entity_poly.pdbx_seq_one_letter_code
_entity_poly.pdbx_strand_id
1 'polypeptide(L)'
;MTIVVTLSSELEALLREYAAQRGQDVSLVASELLASVLESEVEDSEEAIKGIQKGLNDFDAGRFRSFAEFAIEQRRQYNLPVDS
;
A
#
# COMPACT_ATOMS: atom_id res chain seq x y z
N MET A 1 2.14 1.72 27.84
CA MET A 1 1.22 0.57 27.94
C MET A 1 2.00 -0.67 27.56
N THR A 2 1.83 -1.80 28.27
CA THR A 2 2.54 -3.05 27.97
C THR A 2 1.59 -4.00 27.27
N ILE A 3 2.03 -4.55 26.13
CA ILE A 3 1.29 -5.57 25.37
C ILE A 3 2.16 -6.83 25.35
N VAL A 4 1.57 -7.98 25.64
CA VAL A 4 2.24 -9.28 25.54
C VAL A 4 1.66 -10.01 24.34
N VAL A 5 2.52 -10.38 23.41
CA VAL A 5 2.15 -11.10 22.18
C VAL A 5 2.98 -12.38 22.11
N THR A 6 2.32 -13.49 21.81
CA THR A 6 2.99 -14.77 21.57
C THR A 6 3.39 -14.85 20.11
N LEU A 7 4.69 -14.92 19.83
CA LEU A 7 5.24 -15.11 18.50
C LEU A 7 5.56 -16.59 18.27
N SER A 8 5.58 -17.02 17.00
CA SER A 8 6.22 -18.30 16.69
C SER A 8 7.73 -18.20 16.92
N SER A 9 8.38 -19.33 17.19
CA SER A 9 9.83 -19.37 17.42
C SER A 9 10.63 -18.79 16.25
N GLU A 10 10.17 -19.03 15.02
CA GLU A 10 10.79 -18.50 13.81
C GLU A 10 10.67 -16.98 13.73
N LEU A 11 9.49 -16.43 14.04
CA LEU A 11 9.26 -14.99 13.99
C LEU A 11 9.99 -14.25 15.10
N GLU A 12 10.08 -14.83 16.29
CA GLU A 12 10.89 -14.27 17.38
C GLU A 12 12.37 -14.21 17.00
N ALA A 13 12.91 -15.28 16.40
CA ALA A 13 14.30 -15.32 15.95
C ALA A 13 14.57 -14.24 14.89
N LEU A 14 13.67 -14.10 13.91
CA LEU A 14 13.76 -13.06 12.88
C LEU A 14 13.76 -11.66 13.48
N LEU A 15 12.86 -11.37 14.42
CA LEU A 15 12.77 -10.07 15.07
C LEU A 15 14.04 -9.74 15.87
N ARG A 16 14.59 -10.74 16.58
CA ARG A 16 15.85 -10.58 17.34
C ARG A 16 17.03 -10.32 16.42
N GLU A 17 17.14 -11.05 15.31
CA GLU A 17 18.19 -10.83 14.32
C GLU A 17 18.07 -9.43 13.70
N TYR A 18 16.86 -9.03 13.30
CA TYR A 18 16.59 -7.73 12.71
C TYR A 18 16.95 -6.56 13.64
N ALA A 19 16.68 -6.72 14.95
CA ALA A 19 17.05 -5.75 15.98
C ALA A 19 18.57 -5.73 16.22
N ALA A 20 19.22 -6.90 16.27
CA ALA A 20 20.66 -7.01 16.45
C ALA A 20 21.44 -6.34 15.31
N GLN A 21 21.00 -6.52 14.06
CA GLN A 21 21.59 -5.86 12.89
C GLN A 21 21.56 -4.33 12.97
N ARG A 22 20.59 -3.76 13.69
CA ARG A 22 20.40 -2.31 13.88
C ARG A 22 21.00 -1.79 15.18
N GLY A 23 21.50 -2.68 16.05
CA GLY A 23 21.95 -2.32 17.39
C GLY A 23 20.84 -1.72 18.26
N GLN A 24 19.58 -2.05 17.98
CA GLN A 24 18.40 -1.53 18.68
C GLN A 24 17.80 -2.59 19.62
N ASP A 25 17.05 -2.12 20.61
CA ASP A 25 16.28 -3.01 21.48
C ASP A 25 15.12 -3.67 20.73
N VAL A 26 14.88 -4.95 21.01
CA VAL A 26 13.83 -5.76 20.36
C VAL A 26 12.44 -5.16 20.55
N SER A 27 12.15 -4.59 21.73
CA SER A 27 10.86 -3.97 22.01
C SER A 27 10.65 -2.66 21.26
N LEU A 28 11.72 -1.88 21.06
CA LEU A 28 11.68 -0.66 20.25
C LEU A 28 11.40 -1.01 18.79
N VAL A 29 12.15 -1.96 18.24
CA VAL A 29 11.97 -2.44 16.86
C VAL A 29 10.58 -3.01 16.64
N ALA A 30 10.06 -3.80 17.58
CA ALA A 30 8.70 -4.33 17.49
C ALA A 30 7.65 -3.19 17.47
N SER A 31 7.85 -2.16 18.29
CA SER A 31 6.95 -1.00 18.34
C SER A 31 6.98 -0.18 17.04
N GLU A 32 8.16 0.03 16.47
CA GLU A 32 8.34 0.74 15.20
C GLU A 32 7.72 -0.04 14.03
N LEU A 33 7.89 -1.36 13.98
CA LEU A 33 7.25 -2.20 12.97
C LEU A 33 5.73 -2.18 13.07
N LEU A 34 5.18 -2.24 14.29
CA LEU A 34 3.74 -2.12 14.50
C LEU A 34 3.22 -0.75 14.08
N ALA A 35 3.93 0.33 14.41
CA ALA A 35 3.57 1.68 14.00
C ALA A 35 3.56 1.80 12.46
N SER A 36 4.59 1.31 11.79
CA SER A 36 4.70 1.35 10.33
C SER A 36 3.57 0.60 9.62
N VAL A 37 3.19 -0.59 10.12
CA VAL A 37 2.06 -1.35 9.54
C VAL A 37 0.75 -0.59 9.73
N LEU A 38 0.51 -0.05 10.93
CA LEU A 38 -0.72 0.69 11.22
C LEU A 38 -0.82 2.00 10.41
N GLU A 39 0.31 2.68 10.17
CA GLU A 39 0.37 3.87 9.33
C GLU A 39 0.09 3.54 7.87
N SER A 40 0.75 2.51 7.32
CA SER A 40 0.53 2.07 5.92
C SER A 40 -0.91 1.65 5.65
N GLU A 41 -1.55 0.93 6.57
CA GLU A 41 -2.96 0.53 6.44
C GLU A 41 -3.90 1.75 6.38
N VAL A 42 -3.57 2.82 7.11
CA VAL A 42 -4.33 4.08 7.10
C VAL A 42 -4.07 4.85 5.81
N GLU A 43 -2.82 5.02 5.40
CA GLU A 43 -2.45 5.75 4.18
C GLU A 43 -3.05 5.10 2.92
N ASP A 44 -2.93 3.78 2.78
CA ASP A 44 -3.48 3.04 1.64
C ASP A 44 -5.01 3.15 1.58
N SER A 45 -5.67 3.08 2.74
CA SER A 45 -7.12 3.23 2.85
C SER A 45 -7.57 4.65 2.49
N GLU A 46 -6.87 5.67 2.99
CA GLU A 46 -7.20 7.07 2.71
C GLU A 46 -7.01 7.42 1.23
N GLU A 47 -5.91 6.99 0.61
CA GLU A 47 -5.65 7.23 -0.80
C GLU A 47 -6.66 6.50 -1.70
N ALA A 48 -7.06 5.27 -1.33
CA ALA A 48 -8.14 4.56 -2.02
C ALA A 48 -9.47 5.33 -1.93
N ILE A 49 -9.86 5.80 -0.73
CA ILE A 49 -11.09 6.58 -0.52
C ILE A 49 -11.06 7.88 -1.33
N LYS A 50 -9.95 8.62 -1.29
CA LYS A 50 -9.77 9.86 -2.07
C LYS A 50 -9.89 9.60 -3.57
N GLY A 51 -9.26 8.52 -4.05
CA GLY A 51 -9.34 8.11 -5.46
C GLY A 51 -10.76 7.79 -5.92
N ILE A 52 -11.50 7.01 -5.12
CA ILE A 52 -12.91 6.68 -5.39
C ILE A 52 -13.76 7.94 -5.40
N GLN A 53 -13.66 8.79 -4.38
CA GLN A 53 -14.45 10.02 -4.29
C GLN A 53 -14.17 10.96 -5.46
N LYS A 54 -12.90 11.09 -5.87
CA LYS A 54 -12.52 11.86 -7.05
C LYS A 54 -13.16 11.29 -8.32
N GLY A 55 -13.11 9.98 -8.51
CA GLY A 55 -13.72 9.32 -9.67
C GLY A 55 -15.24 9.52 -9.73
N LEU A 56 -15.93 9.44 -8.59
CA LEU A 56 -17.37 9.73 -8.49
C LEU A 56 -17.67 11.18 -8.84
N ASN A 57 -16.92 12.13 -8.29
CA ASN A 57 -17.08 13.56 -8.58
C ASN A 57 -16.80 13.90 -10.05
N ASP A 58 -15.82 13.22 -10.66
CA ASP A 58 -15.50 13.37 -12.08
C ASP A 58 -16.64 12.82 -12.95
N PHE A 59 -17.20 11.67 -12.58
CA PHE A 59 -18.35 11.09 -13.27
C PHE A 59 -19.59 11.99 -13.20
N ASP A 60 -19.95 12.47 -12.01
CA ASP A 60 -21.09 13.37 -11.79
C ASP A 60 -20.95 14.69 -12.57
N ALA A 61 -19.72 15.18 -12.75
CA ALA A 61 -19.43 16.37 -13.53
C ALA A 61 -19.28 16.11 -15.04
N GLY A 62 -19.53 14.88 -15.50
CA GLY A 62 -19.40 14.49 -16.91
C GLY A 62 -17.96 14.39 -17.40
N ARG A 63 -16.97 14.38 -16.51
CA ARG A 63 -15.54 14.20 -16.80
C ARG A 63 -15.19 12.71 -16.88
N PHE A 64 -15.82 12.01 -17.80
CA PHE A 64 -15.50 10.62 -18.12
C PHE A 64 -15.28 10.48 -19.63
N ARG A 65 -14.61 9.40 -20.03
CA ARG A 65 -14.39 9.07 -21.44
C ARG A 65 -14.53 7.58 -21.70
N SER A 66 -14.68 7.22 -22.97
CA SER A 66 -14.74 5.82 -23.38
C SER A 66 -13.43 5.10 -23.05
N PHE A 67 -13.55 3.94 -22.40
CA PHE A 67 -12.39 3.08 -22.15
C PHE A 67 -11.75 2.61 -23.46
N ALA A 68 -12.55 2.33 -24.50
CA ALA A 68 -12.03 1.88 -25.78
C ALA A 68 -11.14 2.94 -26.46
N GLU A 69 -11.58 4.20 -26.43
CA GLU A 69 -10.79 5.32 -26.97
C GLU A 69 -9.50 5.52 -26.20
N PHE A 70 -9.56 5.46 -24.86
CA PHE A 70 -8.38 5.51 -24.00
C PHE A 70 -7.40 4.36 -24.28
N ALA A 71 -7.89 3.12 -24.38
CA ALA A 71 -7.04 1.96 -24.61
C ALA A 71 -6.29 2.06 -25.94
N ILE A 72 -6.95 2.56 -26.99
CA ILE A 72 -6.32 2.81 -28.29
C ILE A 72 -5.24 3.91 -28.17
N GLU A 73 -5.52 4.99 -27.45
CA GLU A 73 -4.55 6.07 -27.19
C GLU A 73 -3.29 5.55 -26.49
N GLN A 74 -3.46 4.81 -25.38
CA GLN A 74 -2.32 4.26 -24.63
C GLN A 74 -1.53 3.25 -25.45
N ARG A 75 -2.20 2.37 -26.19
CA ARG A 75 -1.51 1.39 -27.04
C ARG A 75 -0.67 2.08 -28.11
N ARG A 76 -1.19 3.15 -28.74
CA ARG A 76 -0.41 3.99 -29.67
C ARG A 76 0.78 4.67 -28.98
N GLN A 77 0.57 5.23 -27.79
CA GLN A 77 1.63 5.93 -27.04
C GLN A 77 2.82 5.00 -26.73
N TYR A 78 2.54 3.73 -26.41
CA TYR A 78 3.54 2.76 -25.99
C TYR A 78 3.90 1.71 -27.06
N ASN A 79 3.51 1.93 -28.32
CA ASN A 79 3.73 1.00 -29.44
C ASN A 79 3.26 -0.44 -29.15
N LEU A 80 2.14 -0.58 -28.44
CA LEU A 80 1.51 -1.86 -28.15
C LEU A 80 0.54 -2.26 -29.28
N PRO A 81 0.34 -3.56 -29.55
CA PRO A 81 -0.61 -4.03 -30.55
C PRO A 81 -2.01 -3.53 -30.26
N VAL A 82 -2.69 -3.03 -31.29
CA VAL A 82 -4.05 -2.46 -31.15
C VAL A 82 -5.13 -3.55 -31.27
N ASP A 83 -4.78 -4.75 -31.77
CA ASP A 83 -5.72 -5.82 -32.09
C ASP A 83 -5.61 -7.04 -31.16
N SER A 84 -6.73 -7.46 -30.58
CA SER A 84 -7.05 -8.84 -30.17
C SER A 84 -8.56 -9.03 -30.28
#